data_AF-F0J9F6-F1
#
_entry.id   AF-F0J9F6-F1
#
_cell.length_a   1.000
_cell.length_b   1.000
_cell.length_c   1.000
_cell.angle_alpha   90.00
_cell.angle_beta   90.00
_cell.angle_gamma   90.00
#
_symmetry.space_group_name_H-M   'P 1'
#
loop_
_entity.id
_entity.type
_entity.pdbx_description
1 polymer ?
#
loop_
_entity_poly.entity_id
_entity_poly.type
_entity_poly.pdbx_seq_one_letter_code
_entity_poly.pdbx_strand_id
1 'polypeptide(L)'
;TIDRAVTSCEFVVRGVNYLQNTSVAKGCARYDSEPVYLGGYCITPAVNFLKRDTVTVNAYLRLQKGAMDDVVSWPFQRAIKVIIRHPITDETKEIVVKPYSPFPFFQKPDEANRGYCFPGPSFKLSDLINYGYVQNDQLQVKWELLP
;
A
#
# COMPACT_ATOMS: atom_id res chain seq x y z
N THR A 1 18.60 -24.18 6.80
CA THR A 1 18.42 -23.08 5.83
C THR A 1 17.23 -22.27 6.30
N ILE A 2 17.45 -21.08 6.87
CA ILE A 2 16.34 -20.23 7.31
C ILE A 2 15.68 -19.73 6.03
N ASP A 3 14.47 -20.22 5.76
CA ASP A 3 13.66 -19.75 4.65
C ASP A 3 13.48 -18.23 4.85
N ARG A 4 14.00 -17.41 3.93
CA ARG A 4 13.88 -15.96 4.05
C ARG A 4 12.40 -15.63 4.02
N ALA A 5 11.87 -15.08 5.11
CA ALA A 5 10.47 -14.68 5.16
C ALA A 5 10.14 -13.77 3.97
N VAL A 6 9.02 -14.04 3.29
CA VAL A 6 8.54 -13.21 2.17
C VAL A 6 8.39 -11.77 2.67
N THR A 7 9.05 -10.81 2.04
CA THR A 7 8.98 -9.39 2.44
C THR A 7 8.26 -8.51 1.44
N SER A 8 7.87 -9.03 0.28
CA SER A 8 7.14 -8.27 -0.73
C SER A 8 6.00 -9.04 -1.35
N CYS A 9 5.00 -8.32 -1.83
CA CYS A 9 3.94 -8.85 -2.68
C CYS A 9 3.68 -7.89 -3.85
N GLU A 10 2.99 -8.39 -4.87
CA GLU A 10 2.60 -7.62 -6.04
C GLU A 10 1.10 -7.78 -6.27
N PHE A 11 0.45 -6.69 -6.69
CA PHE A 11 -0.96 -6.71 -7.04
C PHE A 11 -1.27 -5.66 -8.11
N VAL A 12 -2.37 -5.89 -8.82
CA VAL A 12 -2.87 -4.98 -9.86
C VAL A 12 -4.04 -4.21 -9.30
N VAL A 13 -3.95 -2.88 -9.28
CA VAL A 13 -5.06 -2.01 -8.97
C VAL A 13 -5.90 -1.88 -10.23
N ARG A 14 -7.16 -2.31 -10.17
CA ARG A 14 -8.10 -2.24 -11.29
C ARG A 14 -9.11 -1.11 -11.07
N GLY A 15 -9.65 -0.56 -12.15
CA GLY A 15 -10.70 0.47 -12.05
C GLY A 15 -10.14 1.83 -11.65
N VAL A 16 -8.96 2.21 -12.14
CA VAL A 16 -8.29 3.47 -11.79
C VAL A 16 -9.18 4.69 -12.04
N ASN A 17 -9.93 4.71 -13.15
CA ASN A 17 -10.88 5.76 -13.48
C ASN A 17 -12.03 5.84 -12.46
N TYR A 18 -12.57 4.70 -12.04
CA TYR A 18 -13.60 4.66 -11.00
C TYR A 18 -13.08 5.17 -9.66
N LEU A 19 -11.87 4.75 -9.27
CA LEU A 19 -11.21 5.18 -8.04
C LEU A 19 -10.91 6.68 -8.08
N GLN A 20 -10.42 7.20 -9.22
CA GLN A 20 -10.19 8.62 -9.43
C GLN A 20 -11.49 9.41 -9.26
N ASN A 21 -12.54 9.06 -10.00
CA ASN A 21 -13.83 9.75 -9.95
C ASN A 21 -14.44 9.71 -8.55
N THR A 22 -14.38 8.55 -7.89
CA THR A 22 -14.85 8.39 -6.50
C THR A 22 -14.05 9.28 -5.54
N SER A 23 -12.73 9.34 -5.70
CA SER A 23 -11.89 10.20 -4.85
C SER A 23 -12.16 11.69 -5.06
N VAL A 24 -12.44 12.11 -6.31
CA VAL A 24 -12.85 13.50 -6.62
C VAL A 24 -14.19 13.83 -5.96
N ALA A 25 -15.15 12.92 -6.00
CA ALA A 25 -16.48 13.13 -5.44
C ALA A 25 -16.52 13.06 -3.90
N LYS A 26 -15.76 12.15 -3.29
CA LYS A 26 -15.85 11.82 -1.85
C LYS A 26 -14.62 12.22 -1.03
N GLY A 27 -13.60 12.80 -1.66
CA GLY A 27 -12.30 13.10 -1.05
C GLY A 27 -11.34 11.91 -1.03
N CYS A 28 -11.83 10.66 -1.04
CA CYS A 28 -11.00 9.47 -1.09
C CYS A 28 -11.66 8.26 -1.77
N ALA A 29 -10.83 7.35 -2.27
CA ALA A 29 -11.24 6.02 -2.74
C ALA A 29 -10.10 5.02 -2.52
N ARG A 30 -10.42 3.80 -2.12
CA ARG A 30 -9.42 2.79 -1.72
C ARG A 30 -9.53 1.54 -2.57
N TYR A 31 -8.37 0.95 -2.86
CA TYR A 31 -8.25 -0.39 -3.43
C TYR A 31 -7.47 -1.27 -2.46
N ASP A 32 -8.13 -2.27 -1.88
CA ASP A 32 -7.52 -3.26 -1.00
C ASP A 32 -7.03 -4.46 -1.83
N SER A 33 -5.82 -4.96 -1.57
CA SER A 33 -5.40 -6.28 -2.07
C SER A 33 -5.94 -7.40 -1.19
N GLU A 34 -5.68 -8.65 -1.59
CA GLU A 34 -5.86 -9.77 -0.68
C GLU A 34 -4.90 -9.66 0.54
N PRO A 35 -5.28 -10.21 1.71
CA PRO A 35 -4.39 -10.35 2.84
C PRO A 35 -3.20 -11.27 2.52
N VAL A 36 -2.01 -10.89 2.96
CA VAL A 36 -0.76 -11.64 2.73
C VAL A 36 0.10 -11.63 3.99
N TYR A 37 0.95 -12.65 4.14
CA TYR A 37 1.98 -12.65 5.18
C TYR A 37 3.27 -12.02 4.64
N LEU A 38 3.67 -10.88 5.20
CA LEU A 38 4.94 -10.22 4.89
C LEU A 38 5.78 -10.06 6.16
N GLY A 39 6.98 -10.62 6.18
CA GLY A 39 7.88 -10.57 7.34
C GLY A 39 7.26 -11.13 8.62
N GLY A 40 6.35 -12.10 8.49
CA GLY A 40 5.57 -12.67 9.60
C GLY A 40 4.26 -11.93 9.90
N TYR A 41 4.06 -10.70 9.44
CA TYR A 41 2.83 -9.94 9.69
C TYR A 41 1.75 -10.29 8.67
N CYS A 42 0.52 -10.55 9.14
CA CYS A 42 -0.65 -10.64 8.27
C CYS A 42 -1.11 -9.21 7.93
N ILE A 43 -0.96 -8.81 6.67
CA ILE A 43 -1.22 -7.44 6.20
C ILE A 43 -2.20 -7.50 5.03
N THR A 44 -3.12 -6.53 4.94
CA THR A 44 -3.75 -6.14 3.68
C THR A 44 -3.00 -4.93 3.12
N PRO A 45 -2.11 -5.13 2.13
CA PRO A 45 -1.61 -4.08 1.27
C PRO A 45 -2.76 -3.37 0.55
N ALA A 46 -2.71 -2.07 0.40
CA ALA A 46 -3.72 -1.30 -0.32
C ALA A 46 -3.20 0.06 -0.79
N VAL A 47 -3.80 0.61 -1.84
CA VAL A 47 -3.55 2.01 -2.20
C VAL A 47 -4.78 2.85 -1.95
N ASN A 48 -4.56 4.09 -1.54
CA ASN A 48 -5.61 5.06 -1.32
C ASN A 48 -5.44 6.25 -2.28
N PHE A 49 -6.47 6.48 -3.08
CA PHE A 49 -6.61 7.64 -3.94
C PHE A 49 -7.18 8.77 -3.09
N LEU A 50 -6.37 9.79 -2.81
CA LEU A 50 -6.76 10.94 -2.01
C LEU A 50 -6.87 12.17 -2.89
N LYS A 51 -8.02 12.85 -2.83
CA LYS A 51 -8.18 14.16 -3.44
C LYS A 51 -7.79 15.24 -2.43
N ARG A 52 -6.72 15.96 -2.74
CA ARG A 52 -6.38 17.27 -2.15
C ARG A 52 -6.52 18.32 -3.25
N ASP A 53 -5.45 19.03 -3.60
CA ASP A 53 -5.41 19.87 -4.81
C ASP A 53 -5.48 19.00 -6.07
N THR A 54 -4.72 17.91 -6.10
CA THR A 54 -4.74 16.86 -7.13
C THR A 54 -5.08 15.51 -6.51
N VAL A 55 -5.37 14.50 -7.34
CA VAL A 55 -5.53 13.12 -6.87
C VAL A 55 -4.15 12.51 -6.72
N THR A 56 -3.84 11.99 -5.53
CA THR A 56 -2.61 11.24 -5.26
C THR A 56 -2.90 9.79 -4.91
N VAL A 57 -1.98 8.91 -5.27
CA VAL A 57 -1.97 7.50 -4.88
C VAL A 57 -1.03 7.34 -3.70
N ASN A 58 -1.58 6.91 -2.56
CA ASN A 58 -0.90 6.84 -1.27
C ASN A 58 -0.85 5.39 -0.81
N ALA A 59 0.19 5.02 -0.07
CA ALA A 59 0.24 3.74 0.61
C ALA A 59 -0.86 3.67 1.68
N TYR A 60 -1.53 2.52 1.79
CA TYR A 60 -2.45 2.18 2.85
C TYR A 60 -2.23 0.75 3.34
N LEU A 61 -2.09 0.53 4.63
CA LEU A 61 -2.02 -0.83 5.16
C LEU A 61 -3.09 -1.08 6.18
N ARG A 62 -3.51 -2.33 6.32
CA ARG A 62 -4.24 -2.81 7.49
C ARG A 62 -3.51 -4.04 8.04
N LEU A 63 -3.08 -3.98 9.29
CA LEU A 63 -2.58 -5.15 10.01
C LEU A 63 -3.78 -5.97 10.48
N GLN A 64 -3.75 -7.27 10.20
CA GLN A 64 -4.78 -8.22 10.61
C GLN A 64 -4.19 -9.20 11.62
N LYS A 65 -5.08 -9.82 12.41
CA LYS A 65 -4.69 -10.93 13.29
C LYS A 65 -4.03 -12.04 12.46
N GLY A 66 -2.80 -12.36 12.80
CA GLY A 66 -1.98 -13.37 12.13
C GLY A 66 -1.56 -14.49 13.08
N ALA A 67 -1.22 -15.64 12.49
CA ALA A 67 -0.72 -16.79 13.25
C ALA A 67 0.63 -16.52 13.94
N MET A 68 1.37 -15.51 13.48
CA MET A 68 2.72 -15.17 13.97
C MET A 68 2.72 -13.96 14.91
N ASP A 69 1.56 -13.46 15.35
CA ASP A 69 1.46 -12.24 16.16
C ASP A 69 2.11 -12.34 17.55
N ASP A 70 2.38 -13.55 18.03
CA ASP A 70 3.13 -13.81 19.29
C ASP A 70 4.65 -13.91 19.07
N VAL A 71 5.09 -13.97 17.81
CA VAL A 71 6.51 -14.13 17.43
C VAL A 71 7.07 -12.83 16.87
N VAL A 72 6.27 -12.06 16.11
CA VAL A 72 6.70 -10.78 15.54
C VAL A 72 6.68 -9.66 16.57
N SER A 73 7.53 -8.66 16.37
CA SER A 73 7.62 -7.50 17.25
C SER A 73 6.44 -6.54 17.05
N TRP A 74 5.97 -5.97 18.15
CA TRP A 74 4.96 -4.91 18.18
C TRP A 74 5.48 -3.69 18.95
N PRO A 75 5.11 -2.46 18.56
CA PRO A 75 4.29 -2.11 17.38
C PRO A 75 5.01 -2.40 16.06
N PHE A 76 4.25 -2.49 14.96
CA PHE A 76 4.79 -2.58 13.61
C PHE A 76 5.61 -1.33 13.28
N GLN A 77 6.90 -1.52 12.99
CA GLN A 77 7.85 -0.42 12.77
C GLN A 77 8.57 -0.49 11.41
N ARG A 78 8.32 -1.54 10.61
CA ARG A 78 9.04 -1.73 9.35
C ARG A 78 8.64 -0.68 8.33
N ALA A 79 9.64 -0.05 7.71
CA ALA A 79 9.42 0.86 6.60
C ALA A 79 8.86 0.09 5.40
N ILE A 80 8.01 0.75 4.64
CA ILE A 80 7.33 0.18 3.49
C ILE A 80 7.77 0.93 2.25
N LYS A 81 8.28 0.20 1.26
CA LYS A 81 8.49 0.69 -0.09
C LYS A 81 7.30 0.29 -0.97
N VAL A 82 6.67 1.27 -1.60
CA VAL A 82 5.67 1.05 -2.64
C VAL A 82 6.28 1.42 -3.98
N ILE A 83 6.17 0.51 -4.93
CA ILE A 83 6.76 0.62 -6.26
C ILE A 83 5.63 0.51 -7.29
N ILE A 84 5.55 1.48 -8.19
CA ILE A 84 4.67 1.44 -9.36
C ILE A 84 5.53 1.06 -10.56
N ARG A 85 5.17 -0.02 -11.26
CA ARG A 85 5.89 -0.47 -12.46
C ARG A 85 5.20 0.00 -13.73
N HIS A 86 5.98 0.46 -14.70
CA HIS A 86 5.49 0.70 -16.04
C HIS A 86 5.16 -0.65 -16.69
N PRO A 87 3.99 -0.82 -17.31
CA PRO A 87 3.56 -2.11 -17.85
C PRO A 87 4.35 -2.63 -19.07
N ILE A 88 5.36 -1.90 -19.56
CA ILE A 88 6.04 -2.17 -20.85
C ILE A 88 7.54 -1.96 -20.74
N THR A 89 7.98 -0.83 -20.18
CA THR A 89 9.39 -0.38 -20.24
C THR A 89 10.25 -0.83 -19.07
N ASP A 90 9.73 -1.66 -18.16
CA ASP A 90 10.33 -2.03 -16.87
C ASP A 90 10.70 -0.85 -15.94
N GLU A 91 10.44 0.39 -16.34
CA GLU A 91 10.66 1.58 -15.51
C GLU A 91 9.79 1.54 -14.25
N THR A 92 10.29 2.12 -13.17
CA THR A 92 9.56 2.15 -11.89
C THR A 92 9.57 3.52 -11.25
N LYS A 93 8.52 3.81 -10.48
CA LYS A 93 8.46 4.92 -9.54
C LYS A 93 8.30 4.36 -8.14
N GLU A 94 8.99 4.94 -7.16
CA GLU A 94 8.98 4.43 -5.79
C GLU A 94 8.78 5.52 -4.75
N ILE A 95 8.13 5.14 -3.66
CA ILE A 95 8.03 5.92 -2.43
C ILE A 95 8.34 5.01 -1.25
N VAL A 96 8.86 5.61 -0.17
CA VAL A 96 9.06 4.91 1.11
C VAL A 96 8.28 5.64 2.18
N VAL A 97 7.41 4.90 2.87
CA VAL A 97 6.65 5.39 4.03
C VAL A 97 7.12 4.65 5.27
N LYS A 98 7.05 5.31 6.43
CA LYS A 98 7.42 4.72 7.71
C LYS A 98 6.23 4.76 8.66
N PRO A 99 5.94 3.67 9.39
CA PRO A 99 5.01 3.72 10.51
C PRO A 99 5.44 4.81 11.49
N TYR A 100 4.49 5.58 11.98
CA TYR A 100 4.72 6.54 13.05
C TYR A 100 4.21 5.95 14.37
N SER A 101 5.13 5.64 15.28
CA SER A 101 4.81 5.21 16.64
C SER A 101 4.52 6.45 17.50
N PRO A 102 3.47 6.45 18.36
CA PRO A 102 2.71 5.28 18.83
C PRO A 102 1.27 5.22 18.26
N PHE A 103 1.04 5.38 16.95
CA PHE A 103 -0.33 5.31 16.45
C PHE A 103 -0.97 3.92 16.66
N PRO A 104 -2.25 3.87 17.06
CA PRO A 104 -2.93 2.62 17.40
C PRO A 104 -3.01 1.63 16.23
N PHE A 105 -3.00 2.13 14.98
CA PHE A 105 -3.05 1.31 13.77
C PHE A 105 -1.88 0.35 13.59
N PHE A 106 -0.76 0.59 14.29
CA PHE A 106 0.46 -0.21 14.22
C PHE A 106 0.65 -1.12 15.44
N GLN A 107 -0.28 -1.10 16.40
CA GLN A 107 -0.24 -2.03 17.53
C GLN A 107 -0.63 -3.44 17.09
N LYS A 108 -0.39 -4.41 17.97
CA LYS A 108 -0.84 -5.79 17.76
C LYS A 108 -2.35 -5.79 17.48
N PRO A 109 -2.81 -6.30 16.33
CA PRO A 109 -4.20 -6.18 15.93
C PRO A 109 -5.10 -7.05 16.80
N ASP A 110 -6.26 -6.51 17.15
CA ASP A 110 -7.44 -7.27 17.53
C ASP A 110 -8.37 -7.43 16.31
N GLU A 111 -9.57 -7.99 16.51
CA GLU A 111 -10.55 -8.20 15.43
C GLU A 111 -11.04 -6.90 14.75
N ALA A 112 -10.82 -5.73 15.37
CA ALA A 112 -11.36 -4.45 14.92
C ALA A 112 -10.30 -3.49 14.35
N ASN A 113 -9.07 -3.96 14.10
CA ASN A 113 -7.99 -3.06 13.72
C ASN A 113 -8.30 -2.31 12.41
N ARG A 114 -8.22 -0.99 12.48
CA ARG A 114 -8.45 -0.10 11.33
C ARG A 114 -7.15 0.01 10.53
N GLY A 115 -7.27 0.10 9.21
CA GLY A 115 -6.10 0.40 8.40
C GLY A 115 -5.72 1.87 8.43
N TYR A 116 -4.50 2.15 8.02
CA TYR A 116 -3.88 3.46 8.04
C TYR A 116 -3.46 3.89 6.64
N CYS A 117 -3.88 5.09 6.25
CA CYS A 117 -3.39 5.76 5.05
C CYS A 117 -2.17 6.61 5.41
N PHE A 118 -1.05 6.38 4.76
CA PHE A 118 0.13 7.23 4.92
C PHE A 118 -0.10 8.54 4.15
N PRO A 119 -0.02 9.71 4.81
CA PRO A 119 -0.37 10.99 4.17
C PRO A 119 0.69 11.51 3.17
N GLY A 120 1.88 10.91 3.18
CA GLY A 120 3.01 11.20 2.30
C GLY A 120 4.26 10.39 2.68
N PRO A 121 5.23 10.20 1.77
CA PRO A 121 5.22 10.53 0.34
C PRO A 121 4.10 9.81 -0.46
N SER A 122 3.79 10.32 -1.66
CA SER A 122 2.69 9.82 -2.52
C SER A 122 2.99 10.06 -4.01
N PHE A 123 2.28 9.37 -4.90
CA PHE A 123 2.36 9.59 -6.35
C PHE A 123 1.25 10.51 -6.82
N LYS A 124 1.53 11.48 -7.69
CA LYS A 124 0.48 12.22 -8.40
C LYS A 124 -0.13 11.32 -9.47
N LEU A 125 -1.45 11.12 -9.42
CA LEU A 125 -2.13 10.25 -10.38
C LEU A 125 -2.00 10.76 -11.82
N SER A 126 -2.06 12.07 -12.02
CA SER A 126 -1.85 12.70 -13.34
C SER A 126 -0.52 12.31 -13.96
N ASP A 127 0.54 12.24 -13.17
CA ASP A 127 1.87 11.89 -13.67
C ASP A 127 1.92 10.41 -14.04
N LEU A 128 1.32 9.53 -13.22
CA LEU A 128 1.21 8.11 -13.55
C LEU A 128 0.46 7.87 -14.86
N ILE A 129 -0.61 8.63 -15.12
CA ILE A 129 -1.37 8.56 -16.39
C ILE A 129 -0.53 9.10 -17.54
N ASN A 130 0.00 10.33 -17.41
CA ASN A 130 0.73 11.02 -18.47
C ASN A 130 1.99 10.28 -18.92
N TYR A 131 2.65 9.57 -18.00
CA TYR A 131 3.85 8.78 -18.28
C TYR A 131 3.57 7.29 -18.53
N GLY A 132 2.30 6.90 -18.77
CA GLY A 132 1.96 5.55 -19.25
C GLY A 132 1.97 4.43 -18.20
N TYR A 133 2.09 4.75 -16.91
CA TYR A 133 2.03 3.75 -15.84
C TYR A 133 0.61 3.20 -15.63
N VAL A 134 -0.41 3.97 -15.98
CA VAL A 134 -1.81 3.51 -16.02
C VAL A 134 -2.14 3.06 -17.45
N GLN A 135 -2.41 1.78 -17.62
CA GLN A 135 -2.82 1.21 -18.91
C GLN A 135 -3.97 0.24 -18.71
N ASN A 136 -4.95 0.24 -19.63
CA ASN A 136 -6.15 -0.60 -19.54
C ASN A 136 -6.88 -0.46 -18.18
N ASP A 137 -6.96 0.78 -17.69
CA ASP A 137 -7.56 1.14 -16.40
C ASP A 137 -6.94 0.43 -15.19
N GLN A 138 -5.65 0.10 -15.30
CA GLN A 138 -4.90 -0.68 -14.32
C GLN A 138 -3.55 -0.06 -13.96
N LEU A 139 -3.09 -0.33 -12.74
CA LEU A 139 -1.79 0.07 -12.21
C LEU A 139 -1.09 -1.13 -11.58
N GLN A 140 0.18 -1.38 -11.94
CA GLN A 140 0.97 -2.47 -11.37
C GLN A 140 1.72 -1.99 -10.12
N VAL A 141 1.45 -2.63 -8.97
CA VAL A 141 1.99 -2.22 -7.68
C VAL A 141 2.79 -3.36 -7.06
N LYS A 142 4.01 -3.06 -6.62
CA LYS A 142 4.76 -3.90 -5.69
C LYS A 142 4.83 -3.21 -4.32
N TRP A 143 4.60 -4.00 -3.28
CA TRP A 143 4.70 -3.61 -1.89
C TRP A 143 5.84 -4.37 -1.23
N GLU A 144 6.69 -3.69 -0.47
CA GLU A 144 7.85 -4.30 0.16
C GLU A 144 8.09 -3.78 1.58
N LEU A 145 8.28 -4.69 2.52
CA LEU A 145 8.80 -4.40 3.84
C LEU A 145 10.33 -4.33 3.78
N LEU A 146 10.88 -3.15 4.08
CA LEU A 146 12.31 -2.94 4.11
C LEU A 146 12.94 -3.62 5.35
N PRO A 147 14.21 -4.07 5.26
CA PRO A 147 14.94 -4.68 6.37
C PRO A 147 14.90 -3.84 7.66
#